data_AF-A0A7C5CGV4-F1
#
_entry.id   AF-A0A7C5CGV4-F1
#
_cell.length_a   1.000
_cell.length_b   1.000
_cell.length_c   1.000
_cell.angle_alpha   90.00
_cell.angle_beta   90.00
_cell.angle_gamma   90.00
#
_symmetry.space_group_name_H-M   'P 1'
#
loop_
_entity.id
_entity.type
_entity.pdbx_description
1 polymer ?
#
loop_
_entity_poly.entity_id
_entity_poly.type
_entity_poly.pdbx_seq_one_letter_code
_entity_poly.pdbx_strand_id
1 'polypeptide(L)'
;MEQLKDIKDIVEVHEHSLETLIGIIVLSLVILGILFYLYKNRRKRRKRLTPKEIALNNLKSIDYNNPKEVAYRFTTDGFLFINENSKKEYRDIEKDLLVYKYKKDVPSLDKGLENRIKAFIKELK
;
A
#
# COMPACT_ATOMS: atom_id res chain seq x y z
N MET A 1 -73.73 -50.21 3.98
CA MET A 1 -72.78 -49.95 2.88
C MET A 1 -72.40 -48.49 2.99
N GLU A 2 -71.16 -48.20 3.39
CA GLU A 2 -70.68 -46.82 3.48
C GLU A 2 -70.44 -46.28 2.08
N GLN A 3 -71.04 -45.14 1.76
CA GLN A 3 -70.91 -44.47 0.47
C GLN A 3 -69.54 -43.79 0.40
N LEU A 4 -68.85 -43.97 -0.73
CA LEU A 4 -67.57 -43.31 -1.02
C LEU A 4 -67.75 -41.80 -0.92
N LYS A 5 -66.96 -41.15 -0.06
CA LYS A 5 -66.95 -39.69 0.07
C LYS A 5 -66.31 -39.08 -1.17
N ASP A 6 -66.98 -38.06 -1.70
CA ASP A 6 -66.56 -37.28 -2.85
C ASP A 6 -65.15 -36.70 -2.62
N ILE A 7 -64.24 -36.96 -3.54
CA ILE A 7 -62.85 -36.51 -3.44
C ILE A 7 -62.80 -35.10 -4.00
N LYS A 8 -62.19 -34.17 -3.24
CA LYS A 8 -62.07 -32.76 -3.62
C LYS A 8 -61.49 -32.62 -5.03
N ASP A 9 -62.06 -31.66 -5.75
CA ASP A 9 -61.64 -31.30 -7.10
C ASP A 9 -60.17 -30.87 -7.15
N ILE A 10 -59.53 -31.05 -8.30
CA ILE A 10 -58.10 -30.74 -8.47
C ILE A 10 -57.93 -29.22 -8.39
N VAL A 11 -57.32 -28.75 -7.31
CA VAL A 11 -57.00 -27.33 -7.13
C VAL A 11 -55.67 -27.06 -7.82
N GLU A 12 -55.66 -26.12 -8.77
CA GLU A 12 -54.43 -25.62 -9.38
C GLU A 12 -53.59 -24.92 -8.31
N VAL A 13 -52.49 -25.56 -7.91
CA VAL A 13 -51.48 -24.95 -7.04
C VAL A 13 -50.45 -24.30 -7.95
N HIS A 14 -50.34 -22.98 -7.88
CA HIS A 14 -49.34 -22.27 -8.65
C HIS A 14 -47.96 -22.43 -7.99
N GLU A 15 -47.01 -23.02 -8.72
CA GLU A 15 -45.66 -23.26 -8.23
C GLU A 15 -44.66 -22.21 -8.75
N HIS A 16 -44.12 -21.40 -7.83
CA HIS A 16 -43.15 -20.34 -8.14
C HIS A 16 -41.68 -20.77 -7.99
N SER A 17 -41.41 -22.08 -7.82
CA SER A 17 -40.07 -22.58 -7.52
C SER A 17 -39.06 -22.27 -8.62
N LEU A 18 -39.48 -22.31 -9.89
CA LEU A 18 -38.62 -21.97 -11.03
C LEU A 18 -38.30 -20.47 -11.08
N GLU A 19 -39.28 -19.61 -10.83
CA GLU A 19 -39.10 -18.15 -10.79
C GLU A 19 -38.14 -17.75 -9.66
N THR A 20 -38.28 -18.40 -8.51
CA THR A 20 -37.41 -18.22 -7.35
C THR A 20 -35.97 -18.64 -7.67
N LEU A 21 -35.78 -19.78 -8.32
CA LEU A 21 -34.46 -20.27 -8.73
C LEU A 21 -33.78 -19.28 -9.70
N ILE A 22 -34.52 -18.81 -10.71
CA ILE A 22 -34.01 -17.85 -11.69
C ILE A 22 -33.62 -16.53 -10.99
N GLY A 23 -34.45 -16.05 -10.06
CA GLY A 23 -34.15 -14.85 -9.27
C GLY A 23 -32.84 -14.98 -8.48
N ILE A 24 -32.61 -16.13 -7.86
CA ILE A 24 -31.37 -16.42 -7.11
C ILE A 24 -30.16 -16.46 -8.05
N ILE A 25 -30.29 -17.11 -9.21
CA ILE A 25 -29.20 -17.20 -10.20
C ILE A 25 -28.83 -15.79 -10.67
N VAL A 26 -29.81 -14.97 -11.07
CA VAL A 26 -29.57 -13.59 -11.52
C VAL A 26 -28.93 -12.76 -10.41
N LEU A 27 -29.44 -12.86 -9.18
CA LEU A 27 -28.88 -12.13 -8.04
C LEU A 27 -27.42 -12.53 -7.77
N SER A 28 -27.11 -13.83 -7.83
CA SER A 28 -25.75 -14.32 -7.64
C SER A 28 -24.78 -13.79 -8.71
N LEU A 29 -25.22 -13.74 -9.97
CA LEU A 29 -24.42 -13.20 -11.08
C LEU A 29 -24.17 -11.69 -10.92
N VAL A 30 -25.17 -10.93 -10.46
CA VAL A 30 -25.02 -9.50 -10.16
C VAL A 30 -24.00 -9.29 -9.05
N ILE A 31 -24.10 -10.05 -7.95
CA ILE A 31 -23.15 -9.97 -6.83
C ILE A 31 -21.73 -10.29 -7.28
N LEU A 32 -21.56 -11.37 -8.06
CA LEU A 32 -20.25 -11.74 -8.63
C LEU A 32 -19.69 -10.65 -9.55
N GLY A 33 -20.53 -10.03 -10.38
CA GLY A 33 -20.16 -8.90 -11.23
C GLY A 33 -19.67 -7.69 -10.42
N ILE A 34 -20.38 -7.35 -9.34
CA ILE A 34 -20.00 -6.26 -8.43
C ILE A 34 -18.67 -6.57 -7.74
N LEU A 35 -18.50 -7.79 -7.21
CA LEU A 35 -17.27 -8.21 -6.56
C LEU A 35 -16.08 -8.17 -7.53
N PHE A 36 -16.27 -8.64 -8.77
CA PHE A 36 -15.24 -8.59 -9.81
C PHE A 36 -14.86 -7.15 -10.17
N TYR A 37 -15.85 -6.26 -10.33
CA TYR A 37 -15.63 -4.85 -10.59
C TYR A 37 -14.84 -4.18 -9.47
N LEU A 38 -15.24 -4.39 -8.20
CA LEU A 38 -14.55 -3.85 -7.04
C LEU A 38 -13.11 -4.37 -6.93
N TYR A 39 -12.89 -5.67 -7.17
CA TYR A 39 -11.56 -6.28 -7.16
C TYR A 39 -10.64 -5.66 -8.23
N LYS A 40 -11.12 -5.55 -9.46
CA LYS A 40 -10.37 -4.95 -10.58
C LYS A 40 -10.07 -3.47 -10.34
N ASN A 41 -11.03 -2.71 -9.81
CA ASN A 41 -10.86 -1.29 -9.49
C ASN A 41 -9.86 -1.08 -8.34
N ARG A 42 -9.90 -1.91 -7.29
CA ARG A 42 -8.97 -1.84 -6.15
C ARG A 42 -7.53 -2.13 -6.58
N ARG A 43 -7.32 -3.06 -7.53
CA ARG A 43 -6.00 -3.36 -8.08
C ARG A 43 -5.42 -2.22 -8.92
N LYS A 44 -6.25 -1.51 -9.69
CA LYS A 44 -5.83 -0.33 -10.48
C LYS A 44 -5.50 0.88 -9.61
N ARG A 45 -6.19 1.05 -8.47
CA ARG A 45 -5.99 2.18 -7.55
C ARG A 45 -4.73 2.06 -6.68
N ARG A 46 -4.16 0.87 -6.52
CA ARG A 46 -2.82 0.72 -5.96
C ARG A 46 -1.78 1.13 -7.00
N LYS A 47 -1.61 2.44 -7.19
CA LYS A 47 -0.41 2.95 -7.86
C LYS A 47 0.78 2.36 -7.13
N ARG A 48 1.56 1.52 -7.81
CA ARG A 48 2.83 1.05 -7.27
C ARG A 48 3.72 2.28 -7.17
N LEU A 49 4.13 2.62 -5.96
CA LEU A 49 5.09 3.69 -5.77
C LEU A 49 6.34 3.33 -6.57
N THR A 50 6.87 4.29 -7.30
CA THR A 50 8.15 4.10 -7.99
C THR A 50 9.27 3.92 -6.95
N PRO A 51 10.37 3.23 -7.30
CA PRO A 51 11.51 3.10 -6.38
C PRO A 51 12.01 4.45 -5.84
N LYS A 52 11.96 5.51 -6.66
CA LYS A 52 12.27 6.88 -6.24
C LYS A 52 11.26 7.44 -5.24
N GLU A 53 9.96 7.24 -5.45
CA GLU A 53 8.94 7.69 -4.48
C GLU A 53 9.07 6.97 -3.13
N ILE A 54 9.42 5.68 -3.14
CA ILE A 54 9.70 4.91 -1.92
C ILE A 54 10.92 5.48 -1.20
N ALA A 55 12.02 5.71 -1.92
CA ALA A 55 13.24 6.29 -1.37
C ALA A 55 13.00 7.69 -0.79
N LEU A 56 12.22 8.54 -1.47
CA LEU A 56 11.85 9.87 -0.96
C LEU A 56 11.04 9.78 0.35
N ASN A 57 10.09 8.86 0.42
CA ASN A 57 9.30 8.63 1.64
C ASN A 57 10.18 8.10 2.78
N ASN A 58 11.13 7.21 2.49
CA ASN A 58 12.08 6.72 3.46
C ASN A 58 12.96 7.85 4.02
N LEU A 59 13.50 8.71 3.14
CA LEU A 59 14.30 9.87 3.54
C LEU A 59 13.49 10.85 4.41
N LYS A 60 12.22 11.10 4.07
CA LYS A 60 11.33 11.97 4.86
C LYS A 60 10.94 11.39 6.22
N SER A 61 11.02 10.08 6.40
CA SER A 61 10.64 9.35 7.61
C SER A 61 11.84 8.84 8.42
N ILE A 62 13.00 9.46 8.25
CA ILE A 62 14.19 9.14 9.04
C ILE A 62 13.97 9.54 10.50
N ASP A 63 14.24 8.61 11.41
CA ASP A 63 14.36 8.90 12.84
C ASP A 63 15.78 9.39 13.16
N TYR A 64 15.91 10.67 13.50
CA TYR A 64 17.20 11.28 13.83
C TYR A 64 17.74 10.89 15.20
N ASN A 65 16.94 10.21 16.04
CA ASN A 65 17.41 9.69 17.33
C ASN A 65 18.36 8.48 17.17
N ASN A 66 18.39 7.86 15.98
CA ASN A 66 19.27 6.74 15.67
C ASN A 66 20.27 7.11 14.56
N PRO A 67 21.46 7.64 14.91
CA PRO A 67 22.42 8.15 13.92
C PRO A 67 22.94 7.06 12.97
N LYS A 68 22.95 5.80 13.42
CA LYS A 68 23.33 4.66 12.57
C LYS A 68 22.28 4.40 11.49
N GLU A 69 21.01 4.43 11.88
CA GLU A 69 19.91 4.30 10.93
C GLU A 69 19.92 5.44 9.92
N VAL A 70 20.11 6.69 10.39
CA VAL A 70 20.26 7.87 9.52
C VAL A 70 21.36 7.64 8.49
N ALA A 71 22.55 7.20 8.92
CA ALA A 71 23.68 6.94 8.03
C ALA A 71 23.36 5.87 6.97
N TYR A 72 22.73 4.76 7.37
CA TYR A 72 22.35 3.72 6.42
C TYR A 72 21.26 4.20 5.45
N ARG A 73 20.14 4.73 5.95
CA ARG A 73 18.99 5.15 5.12
C ARG A 73 19.36 6.30 4.18
N PHE A 74 20.11 7.28 4.66
CA PHE A 74 20.57 8.38 3.81
C PHE A 74 21.47 7.87 2.67
N THR A 75 22.42 6.97 2.96
CA THR A 75 23.33 6.45 1.93
C THR A 75 22.63 5.52 0.93
N THR A 76 21.62 4.76 1.35
CA THR A 76 20.89 3.86 0.45
C THR A 76 19.88 4.61 -0.42
N ASP A 77 19.09 5.50 0.17
CA ASP A 77 17.97 6.15 -0.51
C ASP A 77 18.41 7.46 -1.19
N GLY A 78 19.37 8.19 -0.61
CA GLY A 78 19.88 9.47 -1.13
C GLY A 78 20.63 9.33 -2.45
N PHE A 79 21.28 8.18 -2.69
CA PHE A 79 22.00 7.91 -3.93
C PHE A 79 21.12 8.04 -5.19
N LEU A 80 19.82 7.75 -5.07
CA LEU A 80 18.86 7.81 -6.18
C LEU A 80 18.53 9.23 -6.67
N PHE A 81 18.97 10.25 -5.93
CA PHE A 81 18.67 11.66 -6.17
C PHE A 81 19.92 12.52 -6.48
N ILE A 82 21.05 11.87 -6.73
CA ILE A 82 22.30 12.57 -7.05
C ILE A 82 22.23 13.14 -8.47
N ASN A 83 22.42 14.45 -8.59
CA ASN A 83 22.59 15.21 -9.83
C ASN A 83 23.99 15.85 -9.86
N GLU A 84 24.43 16.37 -11.01
CA GLU A 84 25.75 17.05 -11.17
C GLU A 84 26.02 18.08 -10.06
N ASN A 85 25.02 18.91 -9.73
CA ASN A 85 25.14 19.96 -8.72
C ASN A 85 25.12 19.43 -7.27
N SER A 86 24.31 18.40 -6.99
CA SER A 86 24.12 17.86 -5.64
C SER A 86 25.14 16.77 -5.27
N LYS A 87 25.92 16.28 -6.25
CA LYS A 87 26.92 15.21 -6.07
C LYS A 87 28.02 15.56 -5.07
N LYS A 88 28.45 16.82 -5.04
CA LYS A 88 29.50 17.26 -4.11
C LYS A 88 28.98 17.28 -2.68
N GLU A 89 27.83 17.92 -2.46
CA GLU A 89 27.20 18.00 -1.15
C GLU A 89 26.82 16.62 -0.60
N TYR A 90 26.25 15.74 -1.43
CA TYR A 90 25.94 14.36 -1.03
C TYR A 90 27.19 13.63 -0.53
N ARG A 91 28.32 13.72 -1.24
CA ARG A 91 29.56 13.06 -0.84
C ARG A 91 30.12 13.62 0.45
N ASP A 92 30.01 14.92 0.66
CA ASP A 92 30.47 15.55 1.90
C ASP A 92 29.63 15.04 3.09
N ILE A 93 28.30 14.98 2.95
CA ILE A 93 27.40 14.43 3.97
C ILE A 93 27.66 12.93 4.19
N GLU A 94 27.84 12.16 3.13
CA GLU A 94 28.12 10.72 3.20
C GLU A 94 29.42 10.46 3.96
N LYS A 95 30.48 11.23 3.69
CA LYS A 95 31.77 11.12 4.37
C LYS A 95 31.64 11.38 5.87
N ASP A 96 30.87 12.39 6.25
CA ASP A 96 30.62 12.71 7.67
C ASP A 96 29.78 11.60 8.35
N LEU A 97 28.86 10.98 7.61
CA LEU A 97 28.00 9.89 8.10
C LEU A 97 28.74 8.55 8.26
N LEU A 98 29.88 8.33 7.58
CA LEU A 98 30.67 7.09 7.71
C LEU A 98 31.08 6.79 9.15
N VAL A 99 31.34 7.83 9.95
CA VAL A 99 31.73 7.71 11.36
C VAL A 99 30.66 6.99 12.19
N TYR A 100 29.38 7.10 11.80
CA TYR A 100 28.24 6.54 12.52
C TYR A 100 27.83 5.14 12.02
N LYS A 101 28.25 4.76 10.80
CA LYS A 101 27.82 3.51 10.13
C LYS A 101 28.43 2.25 10.76
N TYR A 102 29.69 2.32 11.19
CA TYR A 102 30.47 1.15 11.61
C TYR A 102 30.80 1.10 13.10
N LYS A 103 30.47 2.14 13.87
CA LYS A 103 30.67 2.13 15.33
C LYS A 103 29.61 1.28 16.03
N LYS A 104 30.02 0.63 17.13
CA LYS A 104 29.13 -0.14 18.01
C LYS A 104 28.37 0.80 18.93
N ASP A 105 29.09 1.70 19.61
CA ASP A 105 28.53 2.82 20.35
C ASP A 105 28.58 4.08 19.51
N VAL A 106 27.40 4.60 19.16
CA VAL A 106 27.25 5.71 18.23
C VAL A 106 26.86 6.95 19.03
N PRO A 107 27.68 8.03 19.02
CA PRO A 107 27.30 9.27 19.68
C PRO A 107 26.11 9.90 18.97
N SER A 108 25.38 10.78 19.68
CA SER A 108 24.29 11.56 19.10
C SER A 108 24.76 12.28 17.82
N LEU A 109 23.86 12.35 16.84
CA LEU A 109 24.15 13.00 15.56
C LEU A 109 24.47 14.48 15.79
N ASP A 110 25.53 14.97 15.14
CA ASP A 110 25.81 16.40 15.16
C ASP A 110 24.65 17.20 14.57
N LYS A 111 24.23 18.26 15.27
CA LYS A 111 23.09 19.10 14.84
C LYS A 111 23.36 19.81 13.53
N GLY A 112 24.62 20.15 13.23
CA GLY A 112 25.01 20.72 11.95
C GLY A 112 24.81 19.74 10.80
N LEU A 113 25.26 18.50 10.99
CA LEU A 113 25.07 17.41 10.03
C LEU A 113 23.58 17.07 9.83
N GLU A 114 22.80 17.02 10.92
CA GLU A 114 21.35 16.82 10.86
C GLU A 114 20.65 17.88 10.00
N ASN A 115 21.00 19.15 10.18
CA ASN A 115 20.43 20.25 9.41
C ASN A 115 20.80 20.18 7.92
N ARG A 116 22.04 19.77 7.60
CA ARG A 116 22.47 19.56 6.20
C ARG A 116 21.68 18.44 5.53
N ILE A 117 21.47 17.33 6.23
CA ILE A 117 20.64 16.20 5.73
C ILE A 117 19.21 16.68 5.46
N LYS A 118 18.61 17.42 6.40
CA LYS A 118 17.25 17.97 6.23
C LYS A 118 17.16 18.94 5.05
N ALA A 119 18.17 19.80 4.87
CA ALA A 119 18.23 20.72 3.75
C ALA A 119 18.29 19.96 2.42
N PHE A 120 19.20 18.99 2.30
CA PHE A 120 19.31 18.14 1.13
C PHE A 120 17.98 17.46 0.77
N ILE A 121 17.31 16.83 1.75
CA ILE A 121 16.03 16.15 1.54
C ILE A 121 14.92 17.14 1.12
N LYS A 122 14.96 18.39 1.60
CA LYS A 122 13.98 19.43 1.24
C LYS A 122 14.13 19.90 -0.21
N GLU A 123 15.35 19.86 -0.76
CA GLU A 123 15.62 20.20 -2.16
C GLU A 123 15.16 19.11 -3.14
N LEU A 124 14.95 17.87 -2.66
CA LEU A 124 14.37 16.78 -3.42
C LEU A 124 12.86 17.01 -3.63
N LYS A 125 12.51 17.79 -4.66
CA LYS A 125 11.13 17.97 -5.15
C LYS A 125 10.82 17.08 -6.34
#